data_AF-A0A523WV68-F1
#
_entry.id   AF-A0A523WV68-F1
#
_cell.length_a   1.000
_cell.length_b   1.000
_cell.length_c   1.000
_cell.angle_alpha   90.00
_cell.angle_beta   90.00
_cell.angle_gamma   90.00
#
_symmetry.space_group_name_H-M   'P 1'
#
loop_
_entity.id
_entity.type
_entity.pdbx_description
1 polymer ?
#
loop_
_entity_poly.entity_id
_entity_poly.type
_entity_poly.pdbx_seq_one_letter_code
_entity_poly.pdbx_strand_id
1 'polypeptide(L)'
;MIYSEKVMEHFQNPRNVGVLKDADGVGKVGNPVCGDMMSFYIKVKDNRIEDVKFQTFGCGAAIAVSSMVSEMAMGKTIEEVLKITNRTVAEELGGLPKNKLHCSNLGADALHKAIENYKERQRAGAEKKEAKAKSVDKEKCYCPYCEGPLEGLEDYCKQCEIELKECPECGEPVKKGEEKCPHCGATKVRV
;
A
#
# COMPACT_ATOMS: atom_id res chain seq x y z
N MET A 1 -16.86 -13.01 -35.96
CA MET A 1 -17.16 -12.09 -34.84
C MET A 1 -16.00 -11.11 -34.69
N ILE A 2 -16.27 -9.85 -34.31
CA ILE A 2 -15.24 -8.80 -34.13
C ILE A 2 -14.45 -9.01 -32.82
N TYR A 3 -15.04 -9.68 -31.84
CA TYR A 3 -14.40 -10.04 -30.57
C TYR A 3 -14.28 -11.55 -30.45
N SER A 4 -13.22 -12.01 -29.78
CA SER A 4 -13.01 -13.41 -29.45
C SER A 4 -13.97 -13.87 -28.34
N GLU A 5 -14.14 -15.18 -28.21
CA GLU A 5 -14.92 -15.76 -27.12
C GLU A 5 -14.35 -15.38 -25.75
N LYS A 6 -13.02 -15.37 -25.61
CA LYS A 6 -12.34 -14.94 -24.37
C LYS A 6 -12.67 -13.49 -24.01
N VAL A 7 -12.66 -12.56 -24.97
CA VAL A 7 -13.02 -11.16 -24.70
C VAL A 7 -14.46 -11.08 -24.19
N MET A 8 -15.38 -11.82 -24.81
CA MET A 8 -16.78 -11.85 -24.38
C MET A 8 -16.93 -12.46 -22.99
N GLU A 9 -16.17 -13.50 -22.68
CA GLU A 9 -16.18 -14.15 -21.37
C GLU A 9 -15.70 -13.21 -20.26
N HIS A 10 -14.55 -12.54 -20.44
CA HIS A 10 -14.03 -11.58 -19.48
C HIS A 10 -14.87 -10.31 -19.38
N PHE A 11 -15.64 -9.98 -20.41
CA PHE A 11 -16.61 -8.89 -20.35
C PHE A 11 -17.86 -9.27 -19.57
N GLN A 12 -18.41 -10.47 -19.78
CA GLN A 12 -19.63 -10.94 -19.11
C GLN A 12 -19.37 -11.37 -17.67
N ASN A 13 -18.23 -12.01 -17.40
CA ASN A 13 -17.84 -12.54 -16.11
C ASN A 13 -16.45 -12.01 -15.72
N PRO A 14 -16.30 -10.70 -15.46
CA PRO A 14 -15.01 -10.13 -15.11
C PRO A 14 -14.53 -10.66 -13.77
N ARG A 15 -13.28 -11.12 -13.75
CA ARG A 15 -12.57 -11.62 -12.57
C ARG A 15 -12.04 -10.45 -11.76
N ASN A 16 -11.82 -10.61 -10.45
CA ASN A 16 -11.08 -9.62 -9.64
C ASN A 16 -11.62 -8.18 -9.63
N VAL A 17 -12.91 -7.98 -9.91
CA VAL A 17 -13.53 -6.65 -9.79
C VAL A 17 -13.61 -6.24 -8.33
N GLY A 18 -13.19 -5.02 -8.03
CA GLY A 18 -13.35 -4.43 -6.70
C GLY A 18 -12.24 -3.46 -6.31
N VAL A 19 -12.24 -3.11 -5.04
CA VAL A 19 -11.25 -2.22 -4.43
C VAL A 19 -10.66 -2.93 -3.22
N LEU A 20 -9.33 -2.89 -3.12
CA LEU A 20 -8.61 -3.40 -1.95
C LEU A 20 -8.27 -2.22 -1.03
N LYS A 21 -8.79 -2.20 0.20
CA LYS A 21 -8.61 -1.08 1.14
C LYS A 21 -7.20 -1.04 1.72
N ASP A 22 -6.60 -2.20 1.92
CA ASP A 22 -5.28 -2.46 2.46
C ASP A 22 -4.26 -2.74 1.34
N ALA A 23 -4.38 -2.06 0.20
CA ALA A 23 -3.50 -2.26 -0.95
C ALA A 23 -2.09 -1.74 -0.66
N ASP A 24 -1.09 -2.57 -0.93
CA ASP A 24 0.31 -2.18 -0.83
C ASP A 24 0.70 -1.22 -1.96
N GLY A 25 0.11 -1.41 -3.15
CA GLY A 25 0.30 -0.54 -4.32
C GLY A 25 -1.02 -0.21 -5.01
N VAL A 26 -1.14 1.04 -5.48
CA VAL A 26 -2.30 1.50 -6.25
C VAL A 26 -1.85 2.23 -7.51
N GLY A 27 -2.36 1.79 -8.66
CA GLY A 27 -2.06 2.38 -9.96
C GLY A 27 -3.32 2.91 -10.61
N LYS A 28 -3.31 4.18 -11.03
CA LYS A 28 -4.43 4.81 -11.74
C LYS A 28 -3.97 5.38 -13.07
N VAL A 29 -4.70 5.05 -14.13
CA VAL A 29 -4.46 5.53 -15.49
C VAL A 29 -5.79 5.90 -16.11
N GLY A 30 -5.80 6.98 -16.89
CA GLY A 30 -6.94 7.34 -17.72
C GLY A 30 -6.47 7.86 -19.07
N ASN A 31 -7.33 7.71 -20.07
CA ASN A 31 -7.10 8.25 -21.41
C ASN A 31 -8.18 9.28 -21.74
N PRO A 32 -7.84 10.58 -21.81
CA PRO A 32 -8.80 11.65 -22.06
C PRO A 32 -9.43 11.58 -23.46
N VAL A 33 -8.81 10.87 -24.42
CA VAL A 33 -9.31 10.76 -25.79
C VAL A 33 -10.52 9.83 -25.88
N CYS A 34 -10.49 8.70 -25.19
CA CYS A 34 -11.59 7.72 -25.18
C CYS A 34 -12.45 7.76 -23.91
N GLY A 35 -12.01 8.47 -22.87
CA GLY A 35 -12.70 8.55 -21.58
C GLY A 35 -12.52 7.33 -20.67
N ASP A 36 -11.67 6.38 -21.05
CA ASP A 36 -11.41 5.19 -20.24
C ASP A 36 -10.57 5.55 -19.00
N MET A 37 -10.94 5.01 -17.84
CA MET A 37 -10.21 5.12 -16.58
C MET A 37 -10.06 3.74 -15.95
N MET A 38 -8.87 3.43 -15.47
CA MET A 38 -8.52 2.15 -14.85
C MET A 38 -7.76 2.40 -13.55
N SER A 39 -8.14 1.65 -12.51
CA SER A 39 -7.47 1.61 -11.22
C SER A 39 -7.17 0.16 -10.88
N PHE A 40 -5.92 -0.14 -10.56
CA PHE A 40 -5.47 -1.42 -10.03
C PHE A 40 -5.02 -1.27 -8.58
N TYR A 41 -5.37 -2.26 -7.78
CA TYR A 41 -5.01 -2.40 -6.38
C TYR A 41 -4.28 -3.72 -6.24
N ILE A 42 -3.06 -3.70 -5.72
CA ILE A 42 -2.25 -4.90 -5.53
C ILE A 42 -1.87 -5.08 -4.08
N LYS A 43 -1.85 -6.34 -3.64
CA LYS A 43 -1.28 -6.79 -2.38
C LYS A 43 -0.10 -7.70 -2.68
N VAL A 44 1.03 -7.41 -2.04
CA VAL A 44 2.30 -8.09 -2.32
C VAL A 44 2.79 -8.78 -1.06
N LYS A 45 3.07 -10.08 -1.18
CA LYS A 45 3.64 -10.90 -0.11
C LYS A 45 4.78 -11.73 -0.67
N ASP A 46 5.92 -11.74 0.00
CA ASP A 46 7.12 -12.51 -0.39
C ASP A 46 7.51 -12.27 -1.87
N ASN A 47 7.46 -11.01 -2.31
CA ASN A 47 7.76 -10.57 -3.68
C ASN A 47 6.79 -11.11 -4.76
N ARG A 48 5.62 -11.61 -4.37
CA ARG A 48 4.55 -12.11 -5.25
C ARG A 48 3.24 -11.36 -5.03
N ILE A 49 2.43 -11.25 -6.09
CA ILE A 49 1.07 -10.69 -6.00
C ILE A 49 0.18 -11.69 -5.29
N GLU A 50 -0.20 -11.39 -4.04
CA GLU A 50 -1.11 -12.22 -3.23
C GLU A 50 -2.57 -11.97 -3.62
N ASP A 51 -2.95 -10.70 -3.81
CA ASP A 51 -4.27 -10.34 -4.32
C ASP A 51 -4.16 -9.14 -5.26
N VAL A 52 -5.06 -9.11 -6.22
CA VAL A 52 -5.20 -8.02 -7.19
C VAL A 52 -6.67 -7.76 -7.42
N LYS A 53 -7.06 -6.49 -7.32
CA LYS A 53 -8.38 -6.01 -7.66
C LYS A 53 -8.29 -4.87 -8.64
N PHE A 54 -9.28 -4.74 -9.51
CA PHE A 54 -9.38 -3.58 -10.39
C PHE A 54 -10.76 -2.94 -10.35
N GLN A 55 -10.75 -1.66 -10.68
CA GLN A 55 -11.93 -0.87 -10.96
C GLN A 55 -11.70 -0.14 -12.27
N THR A 56 -12.61 -0.27 -13.23
CA THR A 56 -12.51 0.44 -14.50
C THR A 56 -13.83 1.08 -14.88
N PHE A 57 -13.73 2.22 -15.52
CA PHE A 57 -14.80 2.88 -16.24
C PHE A 57 -14.36 2.99 -17.69
N GLY A 58 -15.09 2.36 -18.61
CA GLY A 58 -14.69 2.34 -20.00
C GLY A 58 -15.53 1.41 -20.86
N CYS A 59 -15.11 1.22 -22.10
CA CYS A 59 -15.82 0.32 -23.02
C CYS A 59 -15.68 -1.16 -22.61
N GLY A 60 -16.53 -2.06 -23.13
CA GLY A 60 -16.49 -3.49 -22.77
C GLY A 60 -15.13 -4.17 -22.99
N ALA A 61 -14.35 -3.68 -23.97
CA ALA A 61 -12.97 -4.13 -24.18
C ALA A 61 -12.03 -3.73 -23.04
N ALA A 62 -12.23 -2.55 -22.44
CA ALA A 62 -11.47 -2.10 -21.27
C ALA A 62 -11.72 -3.03 -20.07
N ILE A 63 -12.97 -3.41 -19.82
CA ILE A 63 -13.35 -4.37 -18.77
C ILE A 63 -12.70 -5.74 -19.00
N ALA A 64 -12.80 -6.26 -20.23
CA ALA A 64 -12.22 -7.55 -20.58
C ALA A 64 -10.69 -7.57 -20.42
N VAL A 65 -10.02 -6.50 -20.88
CA VAL A 65 -8.58 -6.30 -20.70
C VAL A 65 -8.20 -6.25 -19.23
N SER A 66 -8.87 -5.42 -18.42
CA SER A 66 -8.55 -5.30 -17.00
C SER A 66 -8.73 -6.64 -16.27
N SER A 67 -9.77 -7.39 -16.62
CA SER A 67 -9.98 -8.74 -16.09
C SER A 67 -8.86 -9.69 -16.47
N MET A 68 -8.47 -9.76 -17.74
CA MET A 68 -7.38 -10.63 -18.17
C MET A 68 -6.05 -10.23 -17.49
N VAL A 69 -5.74 -8.94 -17.45
CA VAL A 69 -4.52 -8.42 -16.81
C VAL A 69 -4.47 -8.79 -15.33
N SER A 70 -5.58 -8.66 -14.60
CA SER A 70 -5.64 -9.04 -13.19
C SER A 70 -5.41 -10.54 -12.97
N GLU A 71 -5.96 -11.39 -13.83
CA GLU A 71 -5.79 -12.84 -13.76
C GLU A 71 -4.34 -13.23 -14.07
N MET A 72 -3.76 -12.63 -15.12
CA MET A 72 -2.37 -12.82 -15.49
C MET A 72 -1.38 -12.36 -14.41
N ALA A 73 -1.76 -11.41 -13.56
CA ALA A 73 -0.89 -10.85 -12.52
C ALA A 73 -0.90 -11.66 -11.22
N MET A 74 -1.99 -12.38 -10.94
CA MET A 74 -2.17 -13.11 -9.68
C MET A 74 -1.08 -14.19 -9.49
N GLY A 75 -0.48 -14.25 -8.30
CA GLY A 75 0.54 -15.25 -7.94
C GLY A 75 1.93 -15.05 -8.57
N LYS A 76 2.04 -14.16 -9.55
CA LYS A 76 3.32 -13.83 -10.20
C LYS A 76 4.19 -12.93 -9.35
N THR A 77 5.49 -13.03 -9.58
CA THR A 77 6.47 -12.12 -8.99
C THR A 77 6.39 -10.73 -9.63
N ILE A 78 6.87 -9.71 -8.92
CA ILE A 78 6.89 -8.34 -9.44
C ILE A 78 7.60 -8.24 -10.80
N GLU A 79 8.69 -8.99 -10.98
CA GLU A 79 9.48 -9.00 -12.22
C GLU A 79 8.73 -9.65 -13.39
N GLU A 80 7.96 -10.70 -13.12
CA GLU A 80 7.12 -11.35 -14.13
C GLU A 80 5.95 -10.46 -14.53
N VAL A 81 5.38 -9.74 -13.57
CA VAL A 81 4.28 -8.81 -13.86
C VAL A 81 4.76 -7.64 -14.74
N LEU A 82 5.97 -7.13 -14.52
CA LEU A 82 6.57 -6.08 -15.36
C LEU A 82 6.86 -6.52 -16.80
N LYS A 83 6.86 -7.84 -17.07
CA LYS A 83 6.97 -8.39 -18.43
C LYS A 83 5.62 -8.49 -19.12
N ILE A 84 4.51 -8.25 -18.42
CA ILE A 84 3.17 -8.26 -19.03
C ILE A 84 3.07 -7.02 -19.91
N THR A 85 3.08 -7.24 -21.22
CA THR A 85 2.93 -6.17 -22.20
C THR A 85 1.54 -6.20 -22.81
N ASN A 86 1.18 -5.07 -23.42
CA ASN A 86 -0.08 -4.90 -24.16
C ASN A 86 -0.27 -5.97 -25.23
N ARG A 87 0.84 -6.40 -25.87
CA ARG A 87 0.82 -7.45 -26.87
C ARG A 87 0.47 -8.80 -26.26
N THR A 88 1.10 -9.15 -25.15
CA THR A 88 0.81 -10.40 -24.43
C THR A 88 -0.64 -10.45 -23.97
N VAL A 89 -1.19 -9.35 -23.47
CA VAL A 89 -2.61 -9.27 -23.06
C VAL A 89 -3.55 -9.46 -24.26
N ALA A 90 -3.25 -8.81 -25.38
CA ALA A 90 -4.04 -8.96 -26.60
C ALA A 90 -3.96 -10.39 -27.16
N GLU A 91 -2.79 -11.02 -27.13
CA GLU A 91 -2.57 -12.41 -27.52
C GLU A 91 -3.37 -13.38 -26.62
N GLU A 92 -3.32 -13.18 -25.30
CA GLU A 92 -4.07 -14.01 -24.33
C GLU A 92 -5.57 -13.91 -24.51
N LEU A 93 -6.07 -12.72 -24.85
CA LEU A 93 -7.47 -12.49 -25.21
C LEU A 93 -7.86 -13.09 -26.58
N GLY A 94 -6.96 -13.77 -27.30
CA GLY A 94 -7.25 -14.34 -28.62
C GLY A 94 -7.27 -13.31 -29.74
N GLY A 95 -6.61 -12.17 -29.52
CA GLY A 95 -6.54 -11.03 -30.43
C GLY A 95 -7.57 -9.96 -30.12
N LEU A 96 -7.19 -8.71 -30.38
CA LEU A 96 -8.08 -7.56 -30.29
C LEU A 96 -8.07 -6.79 -31.63
N PRO A 97 -9.23 -6.22 -32.03
CA PRO A 97 -9.30 -5.35 -33.19
C PRO A 97 -8.28 -4.20 -33.09
N LYS A 98 -7.62 -3.86 -34.21
CA LYS A 98 -6.55 -2.82 -34.25
C LYS A 98 -7.00 -1.48 -33.64
N ASN A 99 -8.25 -1.10 -33.83
CA ASN A 99 -8.85 0.12 -33.29
C ASN A 99 -9.07 0.09 -31.76
N LYS A 100 -8.93 -1.06 -31.09
CA LYS A 100 -9.13 -1.24 -29.64
C LYS A 100 -7.86 -1.63 -28.88
N LEU A 101 -6.71 -1.72 -29.56
CA LEU A 101 -5.42 -1.99 -28.91
C LEU A 101 -5.03 -0.92 -27.89
N HIS A 102 -5.51 0.33 -28.05
CA HIS A 102 -5.28 1.37 -27.06
C HIS A 102 -5.92 1.07 -25.70
N CYS A 103 -7.00 0.29 -25.64
CA CYS A 103 -7.60 -0.15 -24.38
C CYS A 103 -6.73 -1.20 -23.68
N SER A 104 -6.05 -2.07 -24.45
CA SER A 104 -5.05 -3.02 -23.93
C SER A 104 -3.88 -2.30 -23.28
N ASN A 105 -3.48 -1.17 -23.87
CA ASN A 105 -2.40 -0.34 -23.36
C ASN A 105 -2.67 0.15 -21.94
N LEU A 106 -3.88 0.62 -21.67
CA LEU A 106 -4.21 1.15 -20.34
C LEU A 106 -4.12 0.10 -19.23
N GLY A 107 -4.46 -1.16 -19.51
CA GLY A 107 -4.50 -2.22 -18.49
C GLY A 107 -3.11 -2.54 -17.94
N ALA A 108 -2.15 -2.81 -18.82
CA ALA A 108 -0.78 -3.10 -18.39
C ALA A 108 -0.12 -1.85 -17.77
N ASP A 109 -0.35 -0.67 -18.33
CA ASP A 109 0.17 0.59 -17.79
C ASP A 109 -0.33 0.84 -16.36
N ALA A 110 -1.62 0.59 -16.10
CA ALA A 110 -2.20 0.75 -14.77
C ALA A 110 -1.61 -0.24 -13.76
N LEU A 111 -1.36 -1.47 -14.17
CA LEU A 111 -0.71 -2.47 -13.33
C LEU A 111 0.75 -2.13 -13.04
N HIS A 112 1.49 -1.65 -14.05
CA HIS A 112 2.86 -1.18 -13.86
C HIS A 112 2.93 0.01 -12.89
N LYS A 113 2.02 0.98 -13.02
CA LYS A 113 1.92 2.07 -12.05
C LYS A 113 1.60 1.59 -10.64
N ALA A 114 0.79 0.55 -10.48
CA ALA A 114 0.52 -0.03 -9.16
C ALA A 114 1.79 -0.63 -8.53
N ILE A 115 2.64 -1.27 -9.34
CA ILE A 115 3.95 -1.80 -8.92
C ILE A 115 4.93 -0.68 -8.60
N GLU A 116 4.98 0.37 -9.42
CA GLU A 116 5.83 1.54 -9.16
C GLU A 116 5.44 2.18 -7.82
N ASN A 117 4.15 2.39 -7.60
CA ASN A 117 3.64 2.92 -6.34
C ASN A 117 3.99 2.02 -5.14
N TYR A 118 3.91 0.70 -5.30
CA TYR A 118 4.37 -0.26 -4.30
C TYR A 118 5.87 -0.08 -3.99
N LYS A 119 6.73 0.00 -5.03
CA LYS A 119 8.18 0.19 -4.86
C LYS A 119 8.52 1.52 -4.19
N GLU A 120 7.83 2.60 -4.56
CA GLU A 120 7.97 3.92 -3.93
C GLU A 120 7.60 3.86 -2.46
N ARG A 121 6.49 3.21 -2.11
CA ARG A 121 6.05 3.03 -0.72
C ARG A 121 7.03 2.18 0.09
N GLN A 122 7.64 1.16 -0.51
CA GLN A 122 8.69 0.37 0.14
C GLN A 122 9.95 1.20 0.39
N ARG A 123 10.35 2.06 -0.56
CA ARG A 123 11.48 3.00 -0.39
C ARG A 123 11.19 4.04 0.69
N ALA A 124 10.04 4.71 0.64
CA ALA A 124 9.62 5.67 1.66
C ALA A 124 9.40 5.02 3.03
N GLY A 125 8.96 3.75 3.07
CA GLY A 125 8.86 2.94 4.28
C GLY A 125 10.23 2.54 4.84
N ALA A 126 11.22 2.27 3.98
CA ALA A 126 12.61 2.04 4.35
C ALA A 126 13.26 3.33 4.88
N GLU A 127 13.00 4.48 4.26
CA GLU A 127 13.45 5.80 4.76
C GLU A 127 12.82 6.15 6.11
N LYS A 128 11.53 5.81 6.33
CA LYS A 128 10.89 5.97 7.65
C LYS A 128 11.42 4.97 8.68
N LYS A 129 11.83 3.77 8.28
CA LYS A 129 12.48 2.78 9.17
C LYS A 129 13.93 3.17 9.48
N GLU A 130 14.67 3.76 8.54
CA GLU A 130 15.99 4.34 8.78
C GLU A 130 15.91 5.62 9.63
N ALA A 131 14.90 6.47 9.43
CA ALA A 131 14.66 7.63 10.29
C ALA A 131 14.25 7.21 11.71
N LYS A 132 13.45 6.14 11.89
CA LYS A 132 13.17 5.55 13.21
C LYS A 132 14.34 4.76 13.81
N ALA A 133 15.26 4.25 12.99
CA ALA A 133 16.46 3.55 13.47
C ALA A 133 17.64 4.52 13.74
N LYS A 134 17.61 5.74 13.21
CA LYS A 134 18.61 6.80 13.43
C LYS A 134 18.16 7.91 14.39
N SER A 135 16.98 7.79 15.03
CA SER A 135 16.53 8.72 16.08
C SER A 135 16.48 8.05 17.46
N VAL A 136 17.60 7.47 17.88
CA VAL A 136 17.95 7.41 19.30
C VAL A 136 19.08 8.43 19.49
N ASP A 137 18.78 9.69 19.25
CA ASP A 137 19.58 10.80 19.77
C ASP A 137 19.11 11.04 21.20
N LYS A 138 20.00 10.67 22.12
CA LYS A 138 19.81 10.49 23.55
C LYS A 138 19.74 11.82 24.33
N GLU A 139 19.19 12.88 23.74
CA GLU A 139 19.34 14.24 24.29
C GLU A 139 18.06 15.04 24.47
N LYS A 140 16.87 14.56 24.06
CA LYS A 140 15.60 15.25 24.34
C LYS A 140 14.48 14.28 24.68
N CYS A 141 14.23 14.09 25.97
CA CYS A 141 13.05 13.38 26.47
C CYS A 141 11.81 14.28 26.36
N TYR A 142 10.65 13.71 26.03
CA TYR A 142 9.36 14.42 25.97
C TYR A 142 8.38 13.81 26.97
N CYS A 143 7.58 14.64 27.63
CA CYS A 143 6.63 14.19 28.65
C CYS A 143 5.42 13.48 28.00
N PRO A 144 5.04 12.26 28.44
CA PRO A 144 3.95 11.50 27.82
C PRO A 144 2.55 12.10 27.96
N TYR A 145 2.38 13.01 28.93
CA TYR A 145 1.06 13.54 29.31
C TYR A 145 0.77 14.91 28.70
N CYS A 146 1.80 15.65 28.29
CA CYS A 146 1.65 16.99 27.74
C CYS A 146 2.48 17.24 26.48
N GLU A 147 3.23 16.24 26.00
CA GLU A 147 4.15 16.33 24.85
C GLU A 147 5.19 17.46 24.98
N GLY A 148 5.38 18.00 26.18
CA GLY A 148 6.34 19.06 26.46
C GLY A 148 7.78 18.52 26.55
N PRO A 149 8.79 19.28 26.09
CA PRO A 149 10.18 18.89 26.19
C PRO A 149 10.62 18.86 27.67
N LEU A 150 11.27 17.76 28.09
CA LEU A 150 11.88 17.61 29.42
C LEU A 150 13.34 18.05 29.32
N GLU A 151 13.61 19.29 29.73
CA GLU A 151 14.97 19.85 29.78
C GLU A 151 15.57 19.67 31.17
N GLY A 152 16.46 18.67 31.31
CA GLY A 152 17.39 18.54 32.43
C GLY A 152 16.76 18.20 33.79
N LEU A 153 17.06 16.99 34.26
CA LEU A 153 16.57 16.25 35.44
C LEU A 153 15.25 15.50 35.22
N GLU A 154 15.40 14.18 35.21
CA GLU A 154 14.51 13.13 34.71
C GLU A 154 13.28 12.85 35.60
N ASP A 155 13.09 13.64 36.67
CA ASP A 155 12.14 13.34 37.74
C ASP A 155 10.99 14.34 37.88
N TYR A 156 10.96 15.44 37.10
CA TYR A 156 9.94 16.48 37.25
C TYR A 156 9.63 17.26 35.96
N CYS A 157 8.38 17.21 35.51
CA CYS A 157 7.86 18.01 34.41
C CYS A 157 7.48 19.42 34.90
N LYS A 158 8.23 20.45 34.50
CA LYS A 158 7.90 21.86 34.85
C LYS A 158 6.63 22.39 34.18
N GLN A 159 6.27 21.85 33.01
CA GLN A 159 5.11 22.31 32.23
C GLN A 159 3.78 21.83 32.81
N CYS A 160 3.83 20.70 33.51
CA CYS A 160 2.65 20.00 34.00
C CYS A 160 2.71 19.71 35.51
N GLU A 161 3.76 20.17 36.17
CA GLU A 161 4.01 20.05 37.62
C GLU A 161 3.85 18.62 38.16
N ILE A 162 4.26 17.61 37.38
CA ILE A 162 4.21 16.20 37.78
C ILE A 162 5.60 15.64 38.02
N GLU A 163 5.74 14.85 39.08
CA GLU A 163 6.91 14.01 39.29
C GLU A 163 6.84 12.78 38.36
N LEU A 164 7.94 12.53 37.66
CA LEU A 164 8.11 11.41 36.75
C LEU A 164 9.14 10.44 37.34
N LYS A 165 9.05 9.17 36.95
CA LYS A 165 10.08 8.17 37.22
C LYS A 165 10.16 7.19 36.07
N GLU A 166 11.34 6.61 35.86
CA GLU A 166 11.53 5.64 34.79
C GLU A 166 10.79 4.32 35.10
N CYS A 167 10.10 3.79 34.10
CA CYS A 167 9.50 2.47 34.18
C CYS A 167 10.61 1.40 34.14
N PRO A 168 10.67 0.47 35.10
CA PRO A 168 11.72 -0.56 35.13
C PRO A 168 11.62 -1.57 33.97
N GLU A 169 10.49 -1.65 33.26
CA GLU A 169 10.34 -2.56 32.11
C GLU A 169 10.64 -1.93 30.76
N CYS A 170 10.30 -0.65 30.55
CA CYS A 170 10.47 0.00 29.24
C CYS A 170 11.40 1.22 29.25
N GLY A 171 11.88 1.67 30.41
CA GLY A 171 12.75 2.85 30.55
C GLY A 171 12.07 4.18 30.24
N GLU A 172 10.77 4.19 29.91
CA GLU A 172 10.01 5.40 29.63
C GLU A 172 9.58 6.10 30.93
N PRO A 173 9.53 7.45 30.96
CA PRO A 173 9.08 8.20 32.13
C PRO A 173 7.58 8.00 32.37
N VAL A 174 7.20 7.62 33.59
CA VAL A 174 5.81 7.45 34.03
C VAL A 174 5.57 8.30 35.26
N LYS A 175 4.33 8.77 35.45
CA LYS A 175 3.96 9.55 36.64
C LYS A 175 4.21 8.75 37.92
N LYS A 176 4.91 9.38 38.87
CA LYS A 176 5.16 8.81 40.20
C LYS A 176 3.81 8.56 40.91
N GLY A 177 3.55 7.29 41.23
CA GLY A 177 2.31 6.83 41.88
C GLY A 177 1.29 6.13 40.97
N GLU A 178 1.49 6.12 39.64
CA GLU A 178 0.66 5.33 38.73
C GLU A 178 0.88 3.82 38.92
N GLU A 179 -0.22 3.06 38.94
CA GLU A 179 -0.18 1.60 39.06
C GLU A 179 0.09 0.91 37.73
N LYS A 180 -0.04 1.61 36.60
CA LYS A 180 0.07 1.02 35.27
C LYS A 180 0.78 1.97 34.30
N CYS A 181 1.83 1.48 33.63
CA CYS A 181 2.54 2.25 32.62
C CYS A 181 1.64 2.46 31.37
N PRO A 182 1.44 3.69 30.87
CA PRO A 182 0.68 3.93 29.65
C PRO A 182 1.41 3.49 28.36
N HIS A 183 2.74 3.34 28.41
CA HIS A 183 3.55 2.94 27.25
C HIS A 183 3.59 1.42 27.03
N CYS A 184 3.85 0.65 28.09
CA CYS A 184 4.00 -0.81 27.99
C CYS A 184 2.89 -1.60 28.71
N GLY A 185 2.03 -0.94 29.49
CA GLY A 185 0.95 -1.60 30.24
C GLY A 185 1.40 -2.33 31.51
N ALA A 186 2.69 -2.28 31.88
CA ALA A 186 3.23 -2.93 33.08
C ALA A 186 2.57 -2.40 34.35
N THR A 187 2.19 -3.31 35.26
CA THR A 187 1.46 -3.00 36.51
C THR A 187 2.38 -2.76 37.73
N LYS A 188 3.70 -2.86 37.53
CA LYS A 188 4.72 -2.74 38.59
C LYS A 188 5.41 -1.39 38.58
N VAL A 189 4.62 -0.31 38.47
CA VAL A 189 5.16 1.06 38.42
C VAL A 189 5.11 1.74 39.80
N ARG A 190 4.78 1.06 40.91
CA ARG A 190 5.03 1.55 42.30
C ARG A 190 6.31 0.88 42.83
N VAL A 191 7.37 1.60 43.15
CA VAL A 191 7.58 2.48 44.33
C VAL A 191 8.25 3.78 43.90
#